data_AF-A0A183H6T2-F1
#
_entry.id   AF-A0A183H6T2-F1
#
_cell.length_a   1.000
_cell.length_b   1.000
_cell.length_c   1.000
_cell.angle_alpha   90.00
_cell.angle_beta   90.00
_cell.angle_gamma   90.00
#
_symmetry.space_group_name_H-M   'P 1'
#
loop_
_entity.id
_entity.type
_entity.pdbx_description
1 polymer ?
#
loop_
_entity_poly.entity_id
_entity_poly.type
_entity_poly.pdbx_seq_one_letter_code
_entity_poly.pdbx_strand_id
1 'polypeptide(L)'
;MYDAWAQIARALFYQYGNAFSFLTLLDALCSDFVKSIPVEEYSRTLQQELESVACKLHRCEPLPLSYPEIIIPFMQPLLNILSNNLSSLDDVDYRTTWATDVGKFLRLVRDTLLFQNPFACYGSISLHVYNLWKWLQEGRRWIKRAIQLDSDSSKLCNGKIPHSDNFLSTEFSLKLLFGSKDFSTDRKKRYGKLAAMADTLKKRCSLNC
;
A
#
# COMPACT_ATOMS: atom_id res chain seq x y z
N MET A 1 11.16 7.26 15.29
CA MET A 1 10.77 7.56 13.89
C MET A 1 9.79 6.54 13.34
N TYR A 2 10.07 5.23 13.42
CA TYR A 2 9.13 4.18 12.99
C TYR A 2 7.75 4.35 13.64
N ASP A 3 7.71 4.52 14.97
CA ASP A 3 6.46 4.64 15.71
C ASP A 3 5.62 5.84 15.27
N ALA A 4 6.26 6.97 14.96
CA ALA A 4 5.56 8.14 14.44
C ALA A 4 4.87 7.81 13.11
N TRP A 5 5.54 7.08 12.21
CA TRP A 5 4.93 6.64 10.95
C TRP A 5 3.83 5.59 11.16
N ALA A 6 4.00 4.65 12.11
CA ALA A 6 2.95 3.70 12.46
C ALA A 6 1.70 4.39 13.03
N GLN A 7 1.89 5.41 13.87
CA GLN A 7 0.79 6.23 14.39
C GLN A 7 0.12 7.06 13.28
N ILE A 8 0.90 7.59 12.32
CA ILE A 8 0.34 8.25 11.13
C ILE A 8 -0.49 7.25 10.31
N ALA A 9 -0.01 6.03 10.08
CA ALA A 9 -0.78 4.99 9.39
C ALA A 9 -2.08 4.68 10.12
N ARG A 10 -2.02 4.54 11.45
CA ARG A 10 -3.20 4.36 12.30
C ARG A 10 -4.19 5.50 12.14
N ALA A 11 -3.73 6.75 12.21
CA ALA A 11 -4.58 7.94 12.08
C ALA A 11 -5.22 8.03 10.69
N LEU A 12 -4.45 7.78 9.62
CA LEU A 12 -4.96 7.74 8.24
C LEU A 12 -6.15 6.79 8.11
N PHE A 13 -6.08 5.61 8.72
CA PHE A 13 -7.20 4.69 8.73
C PHE A 13 -8.31 5.13 9.70
N TYR A 14 -8.04 5.13 11.01
CA TYR A 14 -9.04 5.24 12.06
C TYR A 14 -9.69 6.62 12.19
N GLN A 15 -8.98 7.70 11.86
CA GLN A 15 -9.50 9.07 11.97
C GLN A 15 -10.02 9.61 10.63
N TYR A 16 -9.33 9.29 9.54
CA TYR A 16 -9.62 9.88 8.23
C TYR A 16 -10.31 8.94 7.24
N GLY A 17 -10.48 7.65 7.57
CA GLY A 17 -11.06 6.68 6.65
C GLY A 17 -10.26 6.57 5.33
N ASN A 18 -8.97 6.90 5.36
CA ASN A 18 -8.11 6.95 4.18
C ASN A 18 -7.39 5.62 3.99
N ALA A 19 -8.09 4.64 3.40
CA ALA A 19 -7.54 3.33 3.11
C ALA A 19 -6.38 3.38 2.10
N PHE A 20 -6.41 4.32 1.15
CA PHE A 20 -5.36 4.44 0.13
C PHE A 20 -3.99 4.77 0.74
N SER A 21 -3.90 5.88 1.47
CA SER A 21 -2.65 6.31 2.08
C SER A 21 -2.23 5.39 3.23
N PHE A 22 -3.20 4.85 3.99
CA PHE A 22 -2.94 3.85 5.03
C PHE A 22 -2.19 2.64 4.46
N LEU A 23 -2.73 2.00 3.41
CA LEU A 23 -2.11 0.81 2.81
C LEU A 23 -0.76 1.13 2.17
N THR A 24 -0.64 2.30 1.53
CA THR A 24 0.62 2.74 0.92
C THR A 24 1.73 2.94 1.96
N LEU A 25 1.40 3.55 3.10
CA LEU A 25 2.36 3.77 4.18
C LEU A 25 2.71 2.47 4.90
N LEU A 26 1.71 1.62 5.16
CA LEU A 26 1.94 0.34 5.81
C LEU A 26 2.84 -0.58 4.96
N ASP A 27 2.63 -0.61 3.65
CA ASP A 27 3.49 -1.36 2.72
C ASP A 27 4.96 -0.91 2.84
N ALA A 28 5.21 0.41 2.94
CA ALA A 28 6.55 0.94 3.16
C ALA A 28 7.13 0.53 4.53
N LEU A 29 6.33 0.58 5.60
CA LEU A 29 6.74 0.17 6.95
C LEU A 29 7.04 -1.33 7.06
N CYS A 30 6.37 -2.14 6.24
CA CYS A 30 6.54 -3.58 6.19
C CYS A 30 7.55 -4.04 5.12
N SER A 31 8.27 -3.11 4.47
CA SER A 31 9.30 -3.44 3.48
C SER A 31 10.55 -4.05 4.12
N ASP A 32 11.31 -4.83 3.33
CA ASP A 32 12.51 -5.52 3.80
C ASP A 32 13.66 -4.58 4.25
N PHE A 33 13.57 -3.28 3.94
CA PHE A 33 14.52 -2.25 4.42
C PHE A 33 14.17 -1.78 5.82
N VAL A 34 12.88 -1.75 6.13
CA VAL A 34 12.37 -1.21 7.38
C VAL A 34 12.20 -2.33 8.41
N LYS A 35 11.77 -3.54 7.99
CA LYS A 35 11.62 -4.71 8.87
C LYS A 35 12.92 -5.16 9.55
N SER A 36 14.08 -4.88 8.96
CA SER A 36 15.37 -5.19 9.57
C SER A 36 15.77 -4.24 10.71
N ILE A 37 14.97 -3.20 10.99
CA ILE A 37 15.23 -2.26 12.07
C ILE A 37 14.58 -2.82 13.35
N PRO A 38 15.33 -2.97 14.46
CA PRO A 38 14.75 -3.42 15.71
C PRO A 38 13.69 -2.42 16.19
N VAL A 39 12.50 -2.93 16.52
CA VAL A 39 11.36 -2.13 16.98
C VAL A 39 10.95 -2.57 18.38
N GLU A 40 10.54 -1.60 19.19
CA GLU A 40 10.02 -1.81 20.55
C GLU A 40 8.75 -2.68 20.53
N GLU A 41 8.46 -3.32 21.67
CA GLU A 41 7.34 -4.26 21.80
C GLU A 41 5.99 -3.60 21.52
N TYR A 42 5.76 -2.39 22.03
CA TYR A 42 4.54 -1.61 21.79
C TYR A 42 4.28 -1.42 20.28
N SER A 43 5.32 -1.05 19.54
CA SER A 43 5.25 -0.80 18.10
C SER A 43 4.98 -2.06 17.30
N ARG A 44 5.45 -3.22 17.79
CA ARG A 44 5.14 -4.52 17.21
C ARG A 44 3.66 -4.87 17.35
N THR A 45 3.06 -4.63 18.51
CA THR A 45 1.62 -4.85 18.71
C THR A 45 0.79 -3.93 17.80
N LEU A 46 1.17 -2.66 17.71
CA LEU A 46 0.51 -1.72 16.80
C LEU A 46 0.65 -2.16 15.33
N GLN A 47 1.84 -2.61 14.91
CA GLN A 47 2.05 -3.12 13.56
C GLN A 47 1.14 -4.32 13.26
N GLN A 48 1.02 -5.29 14.17
CA GLN A 48 0.15 -6.46 14.00
C GLN A 48 -1.33 -6.09 13.87
N GLU A 49 -1.79 -5.10 14.65
CA GLU A 49 -3.14 -4.53 14.52
C GLU A 49 -3.36 -3.98 13.10
N LEU A 50 -2.45 -3.12 12.63
CA LEU A 50 -2.54 -2.49 11.32
C LEU A 50 -2.44 -3.51 10.18
N GLU A 51 -1.57 -4.51 10.27
CA GLU A 51 -1.47 -5.60 9.28
C GLU A 51 -2.77 -6.42 9.21
N SER A 52 -3.44 -6.67 10.34
CA SER A 52 -4.75 -7.33 10.36
C SER A 52 -5.81 -6.54 9.60
N VAL A 53 -5.84 -5.20 9.81
CA VAL A 53 -6.74 -4.30 9.07
C VAL A 53 -6.43 -4.35 7.56
N ALA A 54 -5.16 -4.27 7.19
CA ALA A 54 -4.74 -4.29 5.80
C ALA A 54 -5.10 -5.61 5.10
N CYS A 55 -4.95 -6.74 5.79
CA CYS A 55 -5.37 -8.05 5.26
C CYS A 55 -6.86 -8.07 4.90
N LYS A 56 -7.73 -7.53 5.77
CA LYS A 56 -9.17 -7.44 5.51
C LYS A 56 -9.47 -6.55 4.30
N LEU A 57 -8.82 -5.38 4.22
CA LEU A 57 -8.97 -4.46 3.08
C LEU A 57 -8.52 -5.10 1.75
N HIS A 58 -7.36 -5.77 1.73
CA HIS A 58 -6.86 -6.43 0.52
C HIS A 58 -7.75 -7.58 0.03
N ARG A 59 -8.45 -8.25 0.94
CA ARG A 59 -9.39 -9.32 0.63
C ARG A 59 -10.80 -8.82 0.37
N CYS A 60 -11.02 -7.51 0.43
CA CYS A 60 -12.33 -6.90 0.30
C CYS A 60 -13.34 -7.55 1.26
N GLU A 61 -12.89 -7.84 2.49
CA GLU A 61 -13.72 -8.39 3.56
C GLU A 61 -14.54 -7.28 4.23
N PRO A 62 -15.75 -7.58 4.73
CA PRO A 62 -16.51 -6.63 5.51
C PRO A 62 -15.71 -6.16 6.72
N LEU A 63 -15.60 -4.84 6.89
CA LEU A 63 -14.98 -4.28 8.07
C LEU A 63 -15.93 -4.36 9.27
N PRO A 64 -15.42 -4.56 10.50
CA PRO A 64 -16.22 -4.46 11.71
C PRO A 64 -16.94 -3.12 11.82
N LEU A 65 -18.11 -3.10 12.47
CA LEU A 65 -18.86 -1.85 12.73
C LEU A 65 -18.10 -0.84 13.60
N SER A 66 -17.08 -1.30 14.33
CA SER A 66 -16.19 -0.44 15.12
C SER A 66 -15.17 0.33 14.28
N TYR A 67 -15.01 -0.01 12.99
CA TYR A 67 -14.07 0.65 12.10
C TYR A 67 -14.73 1.88 11.46
N PRO A 68 -13.94 2.90 11.09
CA PRO A 68 -14.51 4.08 10.45
C PRO A 68 -15.05 3.74 9.07
N GLU A 69 -15.93 4.60 8.60
CA GLU A 69 -16.33 4.59 7.21
C GLU A 69 -15.15 4.97 6.30
N ILE A 70 -15.02 4.27 5.18
CA ILE A 70 -13.96 4.53 4.20
C ILE A 70 -14.36 5.73 3.33
N ILE A 71 -13.52 6.76 3.36
CA ILE A 71 -13.71 8.03 2.66
C ILE A 71 -12.81 8.10 1.43
N ILE A 72 -11.56 7.66 1.57
CA ILE A 72 -10.63 7.53 0.45
C ILE A 72 -10.37 6.04 0.22
N PRO A 73 -11.04 5.43 -0.78
CA PRO A 73 -10.93 4.00 -1.04
C PRO A 73 -9.60 3.61 -1.67
N PHE A 74 -9.16 2.39 -1.42
CA PHE A 74 -7.99 1.82 -2.08
C PHE A 74 -8.36 1.22 -3.45
N MET A 75 -8.20 2.03 -4.50
CA MET A 75 -8.59 1.68 -5.87
C MET A 75 -7.56 0.85 -6.63
N GLN A 76 -6.34 0.67 -6.11
CA GLN A 76 -5.24 0.07 -6.87
C GLN A 76 -5.56 -1.31 -7.47
N PRO A 77 -6.26 -2.24 -6.77
CA PRO A 77 -6.63 -3.53 -7.36
C PRO A 77 -7.50 -3.37 -8.60
N LEU A 78 -8.50 -2.47 -8.54
CA LEU A 78 -9.37 -2.16 -9.67
C LEU A 78 -8.62 -1.51 -10.83
N LEU A 79 -7.76 -0.53 -10.53
CA LEU A 79 -6.94 0.12 -11.56
C LEU A 79 -6.02 -0.89 -12.26
N ASN A 80 -5.43 -1.82 -11.51
CA ASN A 80 -4.61 -2.88 -12.07
C ASN A 80 -5.43 -3.79 -13.00
N ILE A 81 -6.62 -4.23 -12.57
CA ILE A 81 -7.55 -5.03 -13.38
C ILE A 81 -7.91 -4.32 -14.69
N LEU A 82 -8.24 -3.02 -14.63
CA LEU A 82 -8.72 -2.26 -15.78
C LEU A 82 -7.60 -1.82 -16.73
N SER A 83 -6.37 -1.72 -16.24
CA SER A 83 -5.26 -1.16 -17.03
C SER A 83 -4.73 -2.08 -18.14
N ASN A 84 -5.22 -3.32 -18.28
CA ASN A 84 -4.78 -4.33 -19.25
C ASN A 84 -3.25 -4.58 -19.31
N ASN A 85 -2.48 -4.05 -18.36
CA ASN A 85 -1.05 -4.29 -18.23
C ASN A 85 -0.83 -5.60 -17.47
N LEU A 86 -1.04 -6.72 -18.17
CA LEU A 86 -0.58 -8.06 -17.75
C LEU A 86 0.97 -8.15 -17.68
N SER A 87 1.69 -7.13 -18.17
CA SER A 87 3.15 -7.03 -18.25
C SER A 87 3.91 -6.98 -16.91
N SER A 88 3.26 -7.27 -15.77
CA SER A 88 3.93 -7.38 -14.47
C SER A 88 3.80 -8.72 -13.79
N LEU A 89 3.03 -9.68 -14.35
CA LEU A 89 2.82 -10.96 -13.70
C LEU A 89 3.83 -12.05 -14.13
N ASP A 90 4.28 -12.04 -15.39
CA ASP A 90 5.05 -13.17 -15.96
C ASP A 90 6.52 -12.88 -16.30
N ASP A 91 7.00 -11.63 -16.17
CA ASP A 91 8.38 -11.25 -16.52
C ASP A 91 9.13 -10.61 -15.34
N VAL A 92 9.08 -11.28 -14.19
CA VAL A 92 9.93 -10.95 -13.04
C VAL A 92 11.06 -11.96 -12.98
N ASP A 93 12.12 -11.69 -13.75
CA ASP A 93 13.47 -12.13 -13.42
C ASP A 93 13.72 -11.82 -11.93
N TYR A 94 14.27 -12.80 -11.20
CA TYR A 94 14.32 -12.88 -9.74
C TYR A 94 15.15 -11.76 -9.07
N ARG A 95 15.63 -10.78 -9.83
CA ARG A 95 16.35 -9.61 -9.33
C ARG A 95 15.68 -8.34 -9.82
N THR A 96 15.41 -7.44 -8.87
CA THR A 96 15.16 -6.01 -9.06
C THR A 96 13.85 -5.58 -9.73
N THR A 97 12.74 -5.53 -8.95
CA THR A 97 11.53 -4.80 -9.39
C THR A 97 10.68 -4.28 -8.22
N TRP A 98 10.87 -3.02 -7.86
CA TRP A 98 10.28 -2.32 -6.69
C TRP A 98 8.89 -1.76 -6.97
N ALA A 99 8.55 -1.59 -8.24
CA ALA A 99 7.19 -1.24 -8.68
C ALA A 99 6.24 -2.44 -8.71
N THR A 100 6.78 -3.65 -8.55
CA THR A 100 6.03 -4.90 -8.44
C THR A 100 6.02 -5.42 -7.01
N ASP A 101 6.67 -4.72 -6.07
CA ASP A 101 6.72 -5.11 -4.66
C ASP A 101 5.45 -4.75 -3.87
N VAL A 102 4.59 -3.86 -4.38
CA VAL A 102 3.18 -3.78 -3.94
C VAL A 102 2.46 -5.10 -4.27
N GLY A 103 2.84 -5.71 -5.40
CA GLY A 103 2.45 -7.07 -5.78
C GLY A 103 3.17 -8.14 -4.96
N LYS A 104 4.42 -7.91 -4.52
CA LYS A 104 5.16 -8.84 -3.64
C LYS A 104 4.73 -8.79 -2.19
N PHE A 105 4.22 -7.68 -1.66
CA PHE A 105 3.57 -7.64 -0.34
C PHE A 105 2.15 -8.20 -0.42
N LEU A 106 1.39 -7.91 -1.48
CA LEU A 106 0.16 -8.66 -1.80
C LEU A 106 0.43 -10.15 -2.01
N ARG A 107 1.63 -10.53 -2.48
CA ARG A 107 2.08 -11.92 -2.66
C ARG A 107 2.66 -12.51 -1.38
N LEU A 108 3.32 -11.76 -0.51
CA LEU A 108 3.85 -12.22 0.78
C LEU A 108 2.71 -12.35 1.80
N VAL A 109 1.78 -11.38 1.84
CA VAL A 109 0.50 -11.50 2.55
C VAL A 109 -0.32 -12.66 1.97
N ARG A 110 -0.31 -12.89 0.65
CA ARG A 110 -0.93 -14.08 0.04
C ARG A 110 -0.21 -15.39 0.37
N ASP A 111 1.11 -15.45 0.32
CA ASP A 111 1.93 -16.66 0.49
C ASP A 111 2.05 -17.02 1.98
N THR A 112 2.16 -16.05 2.88
CA THR A 112 2.11 -16.24 4.34
C THR A 112 0.69 -16.59 4.83
N LEU A 113 -0.38 -16.10 4.19
CA LEU A 113 -1.76 -16.50 4.52
C LEU A 113 -2.22 -17.80 3.83
N LEU A 114 -1.55 -18.24 2.76
CA LEU A 114 -1.77 -19.55 2.15
C LEU A 114 -1.08 -20.68 2.94
N PHE A 115 0.03 -20.40 3.64
CA PHE A 115 0.72 -21.40 4.47
C PHE A 115 0.03 -21.73 5.81
N GLN A 116 -1.07 -21.05 6.17
CA GLN A 116 -1.89 -21.44 7.33
C GLN A 116 -3.14 -22.27 6.97
N ASN A 117 -3.31 -22.69 5.71
CA ASN A 117 -4.41 -23.59 5.35
C ASN A 117 -3.88 -24.84 4.60
N PRO A 118 -3.80 -26.02 5.26
CA PRO A 118 -3.29 -27.26 4.66
C PRO A 118 -4.13 -27.85 3.53
N PHE A 119 -5.15 -27.14 3.00
CA PHE A 119 -6.11 -27.70 2.03
C PHE A 119 -6.03 -27.09 0.62
N ALA A 120 -5.06 -26.21 0.34
CA ALA A 120 -5.03 -25.45 -0.91
C ALA A 120 -4.25 -26.16 -2.05
N CYS A 121 -4.77 -27.30 -2.55
CA CYS A 121 -4.25 -27.87 -3.81
C CYS A 121 -5.27 -28.02 -4.95
N TYR A 122 -6.51 -27.52 -4.81
CA TYR A 122 -7.53 -27.54 -5.87
C TYR A 122 -8.35 -26.23 -6.07
N GLY A 123 -8.04 -25.13 -5.34
CA GLY A 123 -8.93 -23.95 -5.23
C GLY A 123 -8.47 -22.63 -5.88
N SER A 124 -7.35 -22.61 -6.62
CA SER A 124 -6.68 -21.35 -7.01
C SER A 124 -7.50 -20.45 -7.96
N ILE A 125 -8.16 -21.00 -8.97
CA ILE A 125 -8.89 -20.19 -9.97
C ILE A 125 -10.18 -19.59 -9.38
N SER A 126 -10.91 -20.37 -8.59
CA SER A 126 -12.17 -19.93 -7.96
C SER A 126 -11.95 -18.74 -7.01
N LEU A 127 -10.86 -18.77 -6.23
CA LEU A 127 -10.50 -17.68 -5.32
C LEU A 127 -10.13 -16.38 -6.07
N HIS A 128 -9.43 -16.48 -7.21
CA HIS A 128 -9.07 -15.31 -8.01
C HIS A 128 -10.31 -14.66 -8.66
N VAL A 129 -11.22 -15.45 -9.21
CA VAL A 129 -12.47 -14.96 -9.81
C VAL A 129 -13.38 -14.34 -8.73
N TYR A 130 -13.46 -14.97 -7.55
CA TYR A 130 -14.26 -14.46 -6.44
C TYR A 130 -13.74 -13.12 -5.90
N ASN A 131 -12.42 -12.97 -5.76
CA ASN A 131 -11.81 -11.72 -5.33
C ASN A 131 -11.95 -10.61 -6.39
N LEU A 132 -11.84 -10.94 -7.67
CA LEU A 132 -12.09 -10.01 -8.78
C LEU A 132 -13.52 -9.46 -8.71
N TRP A 133 -14.50 -10.34 -8.56
CA TRP A 133 -15.91 -9.94 -8.50
C TRP A 133 -16.20 -9.02 -7.31
N LYS A 134 -15.64 -9.33 -6.13
CA LYS A 134 -15.74 -8.46 -4.94
C LYS A 134 -15.21 -7.06 -5.20
N TRP A 135 -14.02 -6.95 -5.79
CA TRP A 135 -13.43 -5.64 -6.11
C TRP A 135 -14.31 -4.87 -7.10
N LEU A 136 -14.84 -5.52 -8.13
CA LEU A 136 -15.76 -4.87 -9.08
C LEU A 136 -17.05 -4.39 -8.41
N GLN A 137 -17.59 -5.16 -7.47
CA GLN A 137 -18.77 -4.76 -6.69
C GLN A 137 -18.49 -3.55 -5.80
N GLU A 138 -17.37 -3.53 -5.09
CA GLU A 138 -16.97 -2.35 -4.29
C GLU A 138 -16.67 -1.15 -5.16
N GLY A 139 -16.00 -1.33 -6.29
CA GLY A 139 -15.79 -0.27 -7.29
C GLY A 139 -17.11 0.38 -7.71
N ARG A 140 -18.13 -0.43 -8.00
CA ARG A 140 -19.48 0.07 -8.32
C ARG A 140 -20.11 0.82 -7.14
N ARG A 141 -19.93 0.36 -5.90
CA ARG A 141 -20.43 1.05 -4.69
C ARG A 141 -19.76 2.41 -4.51
N TRP A 142 -18.44 2.48 -4.66
CA TRP A 142 -17.68 3.73 -4.54
C TRP A 142 -18.07 4.75 -5.60
N ILE A 143 -18.24 4.32 -6.86
CA ILE A 143 -18.70 5.22 -7.93
C ILE A 143 -20.07 5.82 -7.60
N LYS A 144 -21.02 5.01 -7.13
CA LYS A 144 -22.35 5.49 -6.72
C LYS A 144 -22.31 6.48 -5.55
N ARG A 145 -21.26 6.40 -4.73
CA ARG A 145 -21.07 7.23 -3.54
C ARG A 145 -20.07 8.36 -3.74
N ALA A 146 -19.52 8.57 -4.95
CA ALA A 146 -18.41 9.50 -5.17
C ALA A 146 -18.70 10.92 -4.65
N ILE A 147 -19.90 11.45 -4.89
CA ILE A 147 -20.33 12.77 -4.40
C ILE A 147 -20.37 12.81 -2.86
N GLN A 148 -20.86 11.73 -2.24
CA GLN A 148 -20.91 11.63 -0.79
C GLN A 148 -19.49 11.58 -0.19
N LEU A 149 -18.60 10.77 -0.78
CA LEU A 149 -17.20 10.67 -0.35
C LEU A 149 -16.48 12.01 -0.45
N ASP A 150 -16.71 12.77 -1.54
CA ASP A 150 -16.15 14.11 -1.72
C ASP A 150 -16.63 15.08 -0.63
N SER A 151 -17.94 15.11 -0.37
CA SER A 151 -18.54 15.89 0.72
C SER A 151 -17.96 15.52 2.09
N ASP A 152 -17.84 14.23 2.40
CA ASP A 152 -17.37 13.77 3.70
C ASP A 152 -15.88 14.04 3.88
N SER A 153 -15.08 13.89 2.81
CA SER A 153 -13.67 14.27 2.82
C SER A 153 -13.47 15.76 3.06
N SER A 154 -14.31 16.60 2.45
CA SER A 154 -14.27 18.05 2.64
C SER A 154 -14.59 18.42 4.08
N LYS A 155 -15.62 17.82 4.69
CA LYS A 155 -16.00 18.08 6.09
C LYS A 155 -14.88 17.74 7.08
N LEU A 156 -14.15 16.65 6.84
CA LEU A 156 -13.03 16.23 7.68
C LEU A 156 -11.78 17.09 7.48
N CYS A 157 -11.51 17.52 6.24
CA CYS A 157 -10.30 18.21 5.85
C CYS A 157 -10.62 19.56 5.19
N ASN A 158 -11.01 20.55 6.00
CA ASN A 158 -11.32 21.91 5.49
C ASN A 158 -10.09 22.80 5.28
N GLY A 159 -8.90 22.35 5.70
CA GLY A 159 -7.66 23.12 5.62
C GLY A 159 -7.12 23.18 4.19
N LYS A 160 -6.99 24.38 3.63
CA LYS A 160 -6.29 24.58 2.35
C LYS A 160 -4.79 24.69 2.62
N ILE A 161 -4.04 23.69 2.17
CA ILE A 161 -2.57 23.74 2.14
C ILE A 161 -2.15 24.29 0.77
N PRO A 162 -1.36 25.38 0.70
CA PRO A 162 -0.81 25.88 -0.57
C PRO A 162 -0.01 24.79 -1.29
N HIS A 163 -0.06 24.75 -2.62
CA HIS A 163 0.70 23.75 -3.40
C HIS A 163 2.21 23.83 -3.11
N SER A 164 2.74 25.03 -2.86
CA SER A 164 4.13 25.26 -2.47
C SER A 164 4.54 24.57 -1.17
N ASP A 165 3.58 24.37 -0.27
CA ASP A 165 3.81 23.88 1.10
C ASP A 165 3.45 22.39 1.22
N ASN A 166 2.92 21.80 0.14
CA ASN A 166 2.50 20.41 0.09
C ASN A 166 3.67 19.47 -0.22
N PHE A 167 4.48 19.19 0.80
CA PHE A 167 5.56 18.19 0.73
C PHE A 167 5.05 16.76 0.53
N LEU A 168 3.74 16.51 0.71
CA LEU A 168 3.09 15.22 0.44
C LEU A 168 2.67 15.06 -1.02
N SER A 169 2.85 16.08 -1.87
CA SER A 169 2.55 15.96 -3.28
C SER A 169 3.48 14.95 -3.97
N THR A 170 2.92 14.18 -4.90
CA THR A 170 3.70 13.25 -5.73
C THR A 170 4.77 14.01 -6.52
N GLU A 171 4.46 15.20 -7.01
CA GLU A 171 5.42 16.04 -7.74
C GLU A 171 6.64 16.39 -6.88
N PHE A 172 6.42 16.86 -5.65
CA PHE A 172 7.50 17.15 -4.70
C PHE A 172 8.32 15.89 -4.41
N SER A 173 7.65 14.78 -4.09
CA SER A 173 8.31 13.50 -3.76
C SER A 173 9.19 13.01 -4.91
N LEU A 174 8.73 13.12 -6.16
CA LEU A 174 9.48 12.70 -7.33
C LEU A 174 10.70 13.60 -7.59
N LYS A 175 10.55 14.92 -7.43
CA LYS A 175 11.68 15.86 -7.56
C LYS A 175 12.69 15.68 -6.42
N LEU A 176 12.25 15.37 -5.21
CA LEU A 176 13.13 15.11 -4.07
C LEU A 176 13.95 13.83 -4.28
N LEU A 177 13.31 12.73 -4.70
CA LEU A 177 13.97 11.44 -4.83
C LEU A 177 14.85 11.33 -6.09
N PHE A 178 14.46 11.97 -7.19
CA PHE A 178 15.12 11.80 -8.49
C PHE A 178 15.72 13.10 -9.04
N GLY A 179 15.53 14.24 -8.37
CA GLY A 179 15.97 15.54 -8.87
C GLY A 179 15.07 16.08 -9.99
N SER A 180 15.27 17.35 -10.34
CA SER A 180 14.46 18.06 -11.33
C SER A 180 14.65 17.59 -12.77
N LYS A 181 15.72 16.84 -13.07
CA LYS A 181 16.02 16.34 -14.43
C LYS A 181 15.55 14.90 -14.64
N ASP A 182 15.64 14.04 -13.61
CA ASP A 182 15.36 12.61 -13.76
C ASP A 182 13.97 12.21 -13.23
N PHE A 183 13.16 13.13 -12.71
CA PHE A 183 11.81 12.77 -12.25
C PHE A 183 10.86 12.36 -13.39
N SER A 184 11.12 12.83 -14.61
CA SER A 184 10.38 12.50 -15.83
C SER A 184 10.87 11.23 -16.53
N THR A 185 11.97 10.63 -16.05
CA THR A 185 12.48 9.36 -16.62
C THR A 185 11.46 8.24 -16.46
N ASP A 186 11.59 7.21 -17.30
CA ASP A 186 10.76 6.02 -17.25
C ASP A 186 10.62 5.44 -15.82
N ARG A 187 9.41 5.00 -15.50
CA ARG A 187 9.02 4.51 -14.18
C ARG A 187 9.89 3.33 -13.74
N LYS A 188 10.16 2.36 -14.63
CA LYS A 188 10.97 1.17 -14.30
C LYS A 188 12.39 1.59 -13.92
N LYS A 189 12.98 2.53 -14.67
CA LYS A 189 14.31 3.10 -14.36
C LYS A 189 14.33 3.83 -13.02
N ARG A 190 13.33 4.66 -12.72
CA ARG A 190 13.25 5.40 -11.44
C ARG A 190 13.20 4.45 -10.24
N TYR A 191 12.30 3.47 -10.27
CA TYR A 191 12.20 2.48 -9.20
C TYR A 191 13.47 1.62 -9.07
N GLY A 192 14.12 1.26 -10.18
CA GLY A 192 15.41 0.58 -10.16
C GLY A 192 16.56 1.41 -9.54
N LYS A 193 16.54 2.75 -9.66
CA LYS A 193 17.49 3.61 -8.96
C LYS A 193 17.21 3.66 -7.45
N LEU A 194 15.94 3.83 -7.06
CA LEU A 194 15.53 3.94 -5.66
C LEU A 194 15.88 2.67 -4.87
N ALA A 195 15.66 1.52 -5.48
CA ALA A 195 16.11 0.21 -5.04
C ALA A 195 17.58 0.17 -4.60
N ALA A 196 18.47 0.52 -5.54
CA ALA A 196 19.90 0.44 -5.36
C ALA A 196 20.35 1.42 -4.26
N MET A 197 19.68 2.57 -4.14
CA MET A 197 19.90 3.51 -3.05
C MET A 197 19.51 2.89 -1.70
N ALA A 198 18.34 2.27 -1.60
CA ALA A 198 17.87 1.61 -0.39
C ALA A 198 18.79 0.45 0.04
N ASP A 199 19.23 -0.38 -0.90
CA ASP A 199 20.20 -1.46 -0.66
C ASP A 199 21.55 -0.92 -0.18
N THR A 200 22.02 0.17 -0.77
CA THR A 200 23.28 0.81 -0.38
C THR A 200 23.17 1.38 1.04
N LEU A 201 22.04 2.00 1.39
CA LEU A 201 21.78 2.51 2.74
C LEU A 201 21.71 1.38 3.76
N LYS A 202 20.99 0.29 3.45
CA LYS A 202 20.90 -0.89 4.32
C LYS A 202 22.28 -1.45 4.66
N LYS A 203 23.14 -1.61 3.65
CA LYS A 203 24.53 -2.06 3.83
C LYS A 203 25.37 -1.11 4.69
N ARG A 204 25.22 0.21 4.50
CA ARG A 204 25.96 1.24 5.25
C ARG A 204 25.55 1.32 6.72
N CYS A 205 24.27 1.14 7.00
CA CYS A 205 23.76 1.19 8.37
C CYS A 205 24.08 -0.07 9.18
N SER A 206 24.87 -1.01 8.63
CA SER A 206 25.14 -2.31 9.25
C SER A 206 23.88 -3.03 9.72
N LEU A 207 22.76 -2.79 9.04
CA LEU A 207 21.51 -3.53 9.21
C LEU A 207 21.70 -4.91 8.57
N ASN A 208 22.56 -5.71 9.20
CA ASN A 208 22.77 -7.10 8.90
C ASN A 208 21.73 -7.92 9.65
N CYS A 209 21.16 -8.85 8.90
CA CYS A 209 20.25 -9.95 9.23
C CYS A 209 20.10 -10.32 10.71
#